data_AF-A0A947J9L3-F1
#
_entry.id   AF-A0A947J9L3-F1
#
_cell.length_a   1.000
_cell.length_b   1.000
_cell.length_c   1.000
_cell.angle_alpha   90.00
_cell.angle_beta   90.00
_cell.angle_gamma   90.00
#
_symmetry.space_group_name_H-M   'P 1'
#
loop_
_entity.id
_entity.type
_entity.pdbx_description
1 polymer ?
#
loop_
_entity_poly.entity_id
_entity_poly.type
_entity_poly.pdbx_seq_one_letter_code
_entity_poly.pdbx_strand_id
1 'polypeptide(L)'
;MAWIDNVRSFLKVPVDKLLAITAYGEARGEGTEGMMAVLNVIRNRAREVGTYGDQSIYSETGSAYHAIILAKKQFSMYNLDDPQRTTAANIAKNWDHYYSNYPILQTAYDLSRKLVAGMLPDNSGGATHYHAITSFPPWRKDMIVLGQIKNHIFYIAKGEIPPSALPEQPTVTAYIPEPVVPIQTASIVPTSIEEIIYEVEEIFEQQPIMILLAAAGTMLLLLEFTRRKVFA
;
A
#
# COMPACT_ATOMS: atom_id res chain seq x y z
N MET A 1 22.48 10.11 15.52
CA MET A 1 21.59 9.01 15.08
C MET A 1 20.55 9.61 14.17
N ALA A 2 20.39 9.06 12.96
CA ALA A 2 19.38 9.56 12.03
C ALA A 2 17.98 9.19 12.55
N TRP A 3 16.95 9.95 12.20
CA TRP A 3 15.59 9.66 12.69
C TRP A 3 15.13 8.24 12.32
N ILE A 4 15.42 7.80 11.09
CA ILE A 4 15.11 6.46 10.59
C ILE A 4 15.62 5.34 11.50
N ASP A 5 16.77 5.53 12.15
CA ASP A 5 17.34 4.53 13.07
C ASP A 5 16.42 4.27 14.28
N ASN A 6 15.65 5.27 14.72
CA ASN A 6 14.71 5.16 15.85
C ASN A 6 13.46 4.34 15.51
N VAL A 7 13.15 4.18 14.22
CA VAL A 7 11.94 3.50 13.74
C VAL A 7 12.28 2.25 12.92
N ARG A 8 13.55 1.81 12.88
CA ARG A 8 14.02 0.64 12.12
C ARG A 8 13.20 -0.63 12.35
N SER A 9 12.77 -0.89 13.59
CA SER A 9 11.95 -2.07 13.90
C SER A 9 10.59 -2.08 13.20
N PHE A 10 10.09 -0.92 12.77
CA PHE A 10 8.80 -0.76 12.10
C PHE A 10 8.91 -0.75 10.58
N LEU A 11 10.10 -0.55 9.99
CA LEU A 11 10.30 -0.45 8.53
C LEU A 11 9.92 -1.73 7.77
N LYS A 12 9.94 -2.88 8.45
CA LYS A 12 9.61 -4.20 7.86
C LYS A 12 8.19 -4.67 8.21
N VAL A 13 7.43 -3.87 8.94
CA VAL A 13 6.04 -4.22 9.29
C VAL A 13 5.19 -4.08 8.03
N PRO A 14 4.39 -5.09 7.64
CA PRO A 14 3.49 -4.98 6.49
C PRO A 14 2.60 -3.72 6.57
N VAL A 15 2.38 -3.07 5.42
CA VAL A 15 1.70 -1.76 5.33
C VAL A 15 0.34 -1.76 6.02
N ASP A 16 -0.46 -2.79 5.78
CA ASP A 16 -1.79 -2.97 6.37
C ASP A 16 -1.75 -3.10 7.90
N LYS A 17 -0.75 -3.83 8.43
CA LYS A 17 -0.51 -3.95 9.88
C LYS A 17 -0.02 -2.64 10.48
N LEU A 18 0.88 -1.93 9.79
CA LEU A 18 1.41 -0.65 10.25
C LEU A 18 0.28 0.39 10.34
N LEU A 19 -0.54 0.51 9.29
CA LEU A 19 -1.75 1.34 9.27
C LEU A 19 -2.70 0.99 10.42
N ALA A 20 -2.92 -0.30 10.69
CA ALA A 20 -3.82 -0.74 11.77
C ALA A 20 -3.30 -0.37 13.16
N ILE A 21 -1.99 -0.52 13.38
CA ILE A 21 -1.33 -0.10 14.63
C ILE A 21 -1.49 1.41 14.81
N THR A 22 -1.26 2.20 13.76
CA THR A 22 -1.42 3.66 13.82
C THR A 22 -2.86 4.06 14.13
N ALA A 23 -3.84 3.51 13.41
CA ALA A 23 -5.26 3.81 13.63
C ALA A 23 -5.72 3.43 15.04
N TYR A 24 -5.27 2.27 15.55
CA TYR A 24 -5.52 1.84 16.93
C TYR A 24 -4.87 2.79 17.96
N GLY A 25 -3.66 3.26 17.70
CA GLY A 25 -2.96 4.22 18.56
C GLY A 25 -3.69 5.56 18.65
N GLU A 26 -4.07 6.10 17.50
CA GLU A 26 -4.60 7.45 17.34
C GLU A 26 -6.10 7.56 17.66
N ALA A 27 -6.89 6.52 17.40
CA ALA A 27 -8.34 6.66 17.36
C ALA A 27 -9.15 5.46 17.88
N ARG A 28 -8.54 4.50 18.61
CA ARG A 28 -9.31 3.40 19.22
C ARG A 28 -10.46 3.89 20.12
N GLY A 29 -10.29 5.02 20.82
CA GLY A 29 -11.35 5.61 21.66
C GLY A 29 -12.51 6.23 20.87
N GLU A 30 -12.30 6.48 19.57
CA GLU A 30 -13.25 7.16 18.69
C GLU A 30 -14.08 6.17 17.84
N GLY A 31 -13.75 4.87 17.93
CA GLY A 31 -14.40 3.79 17.20
C GLY A 31 -14.07 3.77 15.70
N THR A 32 -14.90 3.08 14.92
CA THR A 32 -14.68 2.84 13.48
C THR A 32 -14.56 4.13 12.67
N GLU A 33 -15.41 5.13 12.95
CA GLU A 33 -15.42 6.40 12.21
C GLU A 33 -14.13 7.20 12.41
N GLY A 34 -13.63 7.27 13.65
CA GLY A 34 -12.39 7.97 13.96
C GLY A 34 -11.16 7.26 13.39
N MET A 35 -11.08 5.94 13.51
CA MET A 35 -10.01 5.15 12.89
C MET A 35 -10.00 5.29 11.37
N MET A 36 -11.16 5.24 10.72
CA MET A 36 -11.30 5.48 9.29
C MET A 36 -10.80 6.88 8.90
N ALA A 37 -11.13 7.91 9.68
CA ALA A 37 -10.70 9.28 9.40
C ALA A 37 -9.18 9.46 9.50
N VAL A 38 -8.53 8.85 10.50
CA VAL A 38 -7.06 8.85 10.62
C VAL A 38 -6.41 8.14 9.43
N LEU A 39 -6.94 6.98 9.04
CA LEU A 39 -6.46 6.24 7.86
C LEU A 39 -6.61 7.07 6.58
N ASN A 40 -7.73 7.78 6.42
CA ASN A 40 -7.94 8.68 5.29
C ASN A 40 -6.92 9.82 5.26
N VAL A 41 -6.60 10.44 6.40
CA VAL A 41 -5.52 11.45 6.50
C VAL A 41 -4.17 10.86 6.06
N ILE A 42 -3.84 9.64 6.52
CA ILE A 42 -2.60 8.97 6.11
C ILE A 42 -2.56 8.76 4.59
N ARG A 43 -3.64 8.30 3.98
CA ARG A 43 -3.75 8.14 2.52
C ARG A 43 -3.62 9.46 1.78
N ASN A 44 -4.26 10.52 2.27
CA ASN A 44 -4.21 11.84 1.64
C ASN A 44 -2.78 12.39 1.67
N ARG A 45 -2.08 12.27 2.80
CA ARG A 45 -0.65 12.58 2.91
C ARG A 45 0.21 11.72 1.99
N ALA A 46 -0.08 10.43 1.85
CA ALA A 46 0.69 9.51 1.03
C ALA A 46 0.65 9.86 -0.48
N ARG A 47 -0.42 10.51 -0.95
CA ARG A 47 -0.50 11.05 -2.33
C ARG A 47 0.51 12.19 -2.56
N GLU A 48 0.93 12.85 -1.49
CA GLU A 48 1.89 13.96 -1.48
C GLU A 48 3.09 13.61 -0.58
N VAL A 49 3.63 12.39 -0.74
CA VAL A 49 4.72 11.87 0.10
C VAL A 49 5.95 12.78 0.14
N GLY A 50 6.24 13.55 -0.93
CA GLY A 50 7.33 14.52 -0.93
C GLY A 50 7.13 15.71 0.03
N THR A 51 5.87 16.04 0.34
CA THR A 51 5.49 17.10 1.29
C THR A 51 5.43 16.57 2.72
N TYR A 52 4.81 15.40 2.90
CA TYR A 52 4.43 14.90 4.22
C TYR A 52 5.32 13.78 4.77
N GLY A 53 6.04 13.08 3.89
CA GLY A 53 6.80 11.88 4.22
C GLY A 53 8.26 12.14 4.54
N ASP A 54 8.87 11.22 5.28
CA ASP A 54 10.31 11.18 5.44
C ASP A 54 10.96 10.51 4.23
N GLN A 55 11.75 11.27 3.48
CA GLN A 55 12.36 10.80 2.23
C GLN A 55 13.38 9.67 2.45
N SER A 56 14.04 9.62 3.62
CA SER A 56 14.97 8.52 3.93
C SER A 56 14.22 7.21 4.13
N ILE A 57 13.07 7.27 4.81
CA ILE A 57 12.19 6.11 5.02
C ILE A 57 11.57 5.67 3.69
N TYR A 58 11.11 6.62 2.87
CA TYR A 58 10.58 6.32 1.54
C TYR A 58 11.63 5.63 0.67
N SER A 59 12.86 6.11 0.67
CA SER A 59 13.95 5.55 -0.14
C SER A 59 14.36 4.14 0.32
N GLU A 60 14.31 3.85 1.62
CA GLU A 60 14.65 2.51 2.15
C GLU A 60 13.51 1.50 1.95
N THR A 61 12.26 1.93 2.05
CA THR A 61 11.09 1.02 2.05
C THR A 61 10.35 0.95 0.71
N GLY A 62 10.51 1.95 -0.16
CA GLY A 62 9.67 2.13 -1.36
C GLY A 62 8.19 2.40 -1.04
N SER A 63 7.83 2.70 0.21
CA SER A 63 6.44 2.77 0.66
C SER A 63 6.08 4.16 1.18
N ALA A 64 5.14 4.82 0.49
CA ALA A 64 4.63 6.12 0.92
C ALA A 64 4.00 6.03 2.32
N TYR A 65 3.28 4.94 2.61
CA TYR A 65 2.67 4.73 3.93
C TYR A 65 3.70 4.65 5.06
N HIS A 66 4.82 3.94 4.86
CA HIS A 66 5.90 3.93 5.85
C HIS A 66 6.48 5.33 6.04
N ALA A 67 6.72 6.05 4.94
CA ALA A 67 7.28 7.40 4.97
C ALA A 67 6.37 8.40 5.71
N ILE A 68 5.04 8.27 5.59
CA ILE A 68 4.08 9.11 6.33
C ILE A 68 4.02 8.71 7.81
N ILE A 69 3.80 7.41 8.08
CA ILE A 69 3.50 6.92 9.43
C ILE A 69 4.71 7.06 10.36
N LEU A 70 5.90 6.74 9.83
CA LEU A 70 7.12 6.71 10.62
C LEU A 70 7.91 8.02 10.53
N ALA A 71 7.41 9.04 9.83
CA ALA A 71 8.02 10.36 9.83
C ALA A 71 7.99 10.99 11.23
N LYS A 72 9.04 11.77 11.52
CA LYS A 72 9.28 12.34 12.85
C LYS A 72 8.09 13.18 13.31
N LYS A 73 7.56 12.87 14.50
CA LYS A 73 6.44 13.57 15.14
C LYS A 73 5.12 13.57 14.37
N GLN A 74 4.96 12.76 13.31
CA GLN A 74 3.66 12.63 12.62
C GLN A 74 2.63 11.89 13.48
N PHE A 75 3.07 10.81 14.14
CA PHE A 75 2.25 10.00 15.05
C PHE A 75 3.05 9.72 16.32
N SER A 76 2.54 10.18 17.47
CA SER A 76 3.37 10.27 18.68
C SER A 76 3.80 8.90 19.20
N MET A 77 3.01 7.85 18.95
CA MET A 77 3.29 6.48 19.36
C MET A 77 4.59 5.88 18.81
N TYR A 78 5.27 6.52 17.85
CA TYR A 78 6.58 6.06 17.37
C TYR A 78 7.76 6.87 17.94
N ASN A 79 7.49 7.93 18.69
CA ASN A 79 8.52 8.74 19.36
C ASN A 79 9.13 7.98 20.54
N LEU A 80 10.44 8.13 20.75
CA LEU A 80 11.21 7.37 21.75
C LEU A 80 10.70 7.55 23.19
N ASP A 81 10.15 8.72 23.49
CA ASP A 81 9.65 9.15 24.79
C ASP A 81 8.15 8.90 25.00
N ASP A 82 7.43 8.41 23.98
CA ASP A 82 6.00 8.14 24.09
C ASP A 82 5.75 6.76 24.73
N PRO A 83 4.98 6.68 25.84
CA PRO A 83 4.65 5.39 26.48
C PRO A 83 3.95 4.39 25.56
N GLN A 84 3.19 4.86 24.57
CA GLN A 84 2.48 4.01 23.61
C GLN A 84 3.43 3.33 22.60
N ARG A 85 4.70 3.75 22.53
CA ARG A 85 5.69 3.12 21.63
C ARG A 85 5.95 1.67 21.98
N THR A 86 5.99 1.34 23.27
CA THR A 86 6.13 -0.05 23.71
C THR A 86 4.93 -0.89 23.27
N THR A 87 3.72 -0.34 23.36
CA THR A 87 2.50 -1.00 22.86
C THR A 87 2.58 -1.22 21.35
N ALA A 88 2.95 -0.20 20.57
CA ALA A 88 3.11 -0.30 19.13
C ALA A 88 4.11 -1.40 18.74
N ALA A 89 5.28 -1.42 19.38
CA ALA A 89 6.31 -2.41 19.15
C ALA A 89 5.86 -3.83 19.52
N ASN A 90 5.12 -3.98 20.62
CA ASN A 90 4.60 -5.27 21.06
C ASN A 90 3.53 -5.83 20.13
N ILE A 91 2.63 -4.98 19.61
CA ILE A 91 1.63 -5.38 18.61
C ILE A 91 2.35 -5.80 17.32
N ALA A 92 3.31 -5.00 16.83
CA ALA A 92 4.08 -5.32 15.63
C ALA A 92 4.82 -6.66 15.76
N LYS A 93 5.47 -6.90 16.91
CA LYS A 93 6.25 -8.12 17.17
C LYS A 93 5.38 -9.36 17.38
N ASN A 94 4.22 -9.22 18.02
CA ASN A 94 3.37 -10.35 18.44
C ASN A 94 1.98 -10.26 17.80
N TRP A 95 1.94 -9.99 16.49
CA TRP A 95 0.71 -9.65 15.77
C TRP A 95 -0.44 -10.62 16.03
N ASP A 96 -0.23 -11.93 15.87
CA ASP A 96 -1.31 -12.92 15.95
C ASP A 96 -1.96 -12.94 17.35
N HIS A 97 -1.18 -12.75 18.40
CA HIS A 97 -1.69 -12.63 19.76
C HIS A 97 -2.59 -11.41 19.91
N TYR A 98 -2.12 -10.23 19.50
CA TYR A 98 -2.91 -9.00 19.63
C TYR A 98 -4.12 -8.98 18.69
N TYR A 99 -3.95 -9.43 17.45
CA TYR A 99 -5.06 -9.53 16.51
C TYR A 99 -6.18 -10.43 17.05
N SER A 100 -5.84 -11.58 17.64
CA SER A 100 -6.84 -12.53 18.14
C SER A 100 -7.56 -12.05 19.41
N ASN A 101 -6.91 -11.23 20.23
CA ASN A 101 -7.43 -10.84 21.56
C ASN A 101 -8.05 -9.44 21.63
N TYR A 102 -7.85 -8.59 20.61
CA TYR A 102 -8.30 -7.20 20.64
C TYR A 102 -9.24 -6.89 19.45
N PRO A 103 -10.57 -7.01 19.62
CA PRO A 103 -11.54 -6.81 18.53
C PRO A 103 -11.44 -5.44 17.83
N ILE A 104 -11.07 -4.39 18.56
CA ILE A 104 -10.89 -3.07 17.95
C ILE A 104 -9.63 -2.98 17.07
N LEU A 105 -8.59 -3.77 17.36
CA LEU A 105 -7.45 -3.91 16.46
C LEU A 105 -7.83 -4.70 15.20
N GLN A 106 -8.71 -5.71 15.31
CA GLN A 106 -9.27 -6.40 14.15
C GLN A 106 -10.04 -5.43 13.25
N THR A 107 -10.85 -4.57 13.86
CA THR A 107 -11.57 -3.49 13.14
C THR A 107 -10.60 -2.55 12.44
N ALA A 108 -9.56 -2.09 13.14
CA ALA A 108 -8.51 -1.26 12.53
C ALA A 108 -7.84 -1.95 11.35
N TYR A 109 -7.54 -3.25 11.46
CA TYR A 109 -6.93 -4.04 10.40
C TYR A 109 -7.83 -4.20 9.18
N ASP A 110 -9.13 -4.45 9.37
CA ASP A 110 -10.08 -4.53 8.26
C ASP A 110 -10.23 -3.19 7.52
N LEU A 111 -10.23 -2.07 8.25
CA LEU A 111 -10.20 -0.73 7.62
C LEU A 111 -8.90 -0.52 6.84
N SER A 112 -7.75 -0.90 7.39
CA SER A 112 -6.45 -0.81 6.72
C SER A 112 -6.40 -1.64 5.44
N ARG A 113 -6.92 -2.86 5.45
CA ARG A 113 -7.00 -3.70 4.24
C ARG A 113 -7.91 -3.08 3.18
N LYS A 114 -9.06 -2.53 3.57
CA LYS A 114 -9.92 -1.76 2.65
C LYS A 114 -9.20 -0.55 2.07
N LEU A 115 -8.39 0.15 2.87
CA LEU A 115 -7.62 1.30 2.42
C LEU A 115 -6.57 0.90 1.37
N VAL A 116 -5.79 -0.14 1.64
CA VAL A 116 -4.77 -0.67 0.71
C VAL A 116 -5.43 -1.16 -0.59
N ALA A 117 -6.63 -1.75 -0.50
CA ALA A 117 -7.41 -2.17 -1.67
C ALA A 117 -8.12 -1.00 -2.41
N GLY A 118 -7.99 0.24 -1.94
CA GLY A 118 -8.68 1.40 -2.53
C GLY A 118 -10.19 1.46 -2.28
N MET A 119 -10.71 0.64 -1.35
CA MET A 119 -12.14 0.48 -1.06
C MET A 119 -12.61 1.26 0.18
N LEU A 120 -11.70 1.91 0.93
CA LEU A 120 -12.08 2.70 2.10
C LEU A 120 -12.58 4.09 1.67
N PRO A 121 -13.84 4.46 1.93
CA PRO A 121 -14.34 5.80 1.58
C PRO A 121 -13.65 6.88 2.42
N ASP A 122 -13.50 8.09 1.85
CA ASP A 122 -13.01 9.25 2.60
C ASP A 122 -14.14 9.88 3.44
N ASN A 123 -14.09 9.73 4.76
CA ASN A 123 -15.01 10.40 5.67
C ASN A 123 -14.43 11.71 6.26
N SER A 124 -13.18 12.04 5.95
CA SER A 124 -12.48 13.23 6.47
C SER A 124 -12.64 14.48 5.59
N GLY A 125 -13.25 14.32 4.41
CA GLY A 125 -13.39 15.40 3.43
C GLY A 125 -12.08 15.77 2.73
N GLY A 126 -11.12 14.85 2.67
CA GLY A 126 -9.81 15.12 2.06
C GLY A 126 -8.77 15.71 3.02
N ALA A 127 -8.97 15.58 4.33
CA ALA A 127 -8.09 16.19 5.31
C ALA A 127 -6.66 15.65 5.22
N THR A 128 -5.69 16.54 5.44
CA THR A 128 -4.26 16.22 5.59
C THR A 128 -3.79 16.46 7.02
N HIS A 129 -4.60 17.11 7.87
CA HIS A 129 -4.26 17.38 9.26
C HIS A 129 -5.48 17.19 10.16
N TYR A 130 -5.22 16.84 11.43
CA TYR A 130 -6.23 16.83 12.46
C TYR A 130 -5.61 17.11 13.83
N HIS A 131 -6.45 17.47 14.78
CA HIS A 131 -6.05 17.53 16.18
C HIS A 131 -7.24 17.18 17.10
N ALA A 132 -6.94 16.71 18.31
CA ALA A 132 -7.95 16.48 19.34
C ALA A 132 -8.57 17.81 19.80
N ILE A 133 -9.86 17.84 20.15
CA ILE A 133 -10.54 19.05 20.65
C ILE A 133 -9.87 19.67 21.89
N THR A 134 -9.06 18.90 22.61
CA THR A 134 -8.30 19.33 23.80
C THR A 134 -6.91 19.90 23.47
N SER A 135 -6.45 19.83 22.22
CA SER A 135 -5.17 20.37 21.78
C SER A 135 -5.35 21.57 20.83
N PHE A 136 -4.39 22.50 20.86
CA PHE A 136 -4.48 23.76 20.11
C PHE A 136 -3.18 24.04 19.36
N PRO A 137 -2.82 23.23 18.35
CA PRO A 137 -1.60 23.44 17.61
C PRO A 137 -1.62 24.79 16.86
N PRO A 138 -0.51 25.55 16.82
CA PRO A 138 -0.49 26.88 16.20
C PRO A 138 -0.94 26.91 14.74
N TRP A 139 -0.58 25.88 13.96
CA TRP A 139 -0.89 25.78 12.53
C TRP A 139 -2.39 25.81 12.23
N ARG A 140 -3.25 25.47 13.20
CA ARG A 140 -4.71 25.41 12.99
C ARG A 140 -5.32 26.76 12.60
N LYS A 141 -4.65 27.87 12.92
CA LYS A 141 -5.08 29.24 12.60
C LYS A 141 -4.98 29.55 11.11
N ASP A 142 -4.11 28.83 10.40
CA ASP A 142 -3.78 29.09 9.00
C ASP A 142 -4.39 28.07 8.04
N MET A 143 -5.15 27.10 8.56
CA MET A 143 -5.75 26.01 7.79
C MET A 143 -7.27 26.14 7.64
N ILE A 144 -7.83 25.45 6.66
CA ILE A 144 -9.28 25.37 6.43
C ILE A 144 -9.84 24.21 7.24
N VAL A 145 -10.88 24.45 8.04
CA VAL A 145 -11.60 23.41 8.78
C VAL A 145 -12.53 22.68 7.81
N LEU A 146 -12.42 21.36 7.74
CA LEU A 146 -13.29 20.51 6.92
C LEU A 146 -14.45 19.91 7.71
N GLY A 147 -14.26 19.71 9.02
CA GLY A 147 -15.29 19.18 9.89
C GLY A 147 -14.72 18.60 11.17
N GLN A 148 -15.60 17.99 11.95
CA GLN A 148 -15.26 17.29 13.18
C GLN A 148 -15.85 15.89 13.14
N ILE A 149 -15.04 14.89 13.46
CA ILE A 149 -15.47 13.50 13.63
C ILE A 149 -15.08 13.12 15.04
N LYS A 150 -16.10 12.89 15.88
CA LYS A 150 -15.94 12.63 17.31
C LYS A 150 -15.09 13.72 17.98
N ASN A 151 -13.97 13.38 18.61
CA ASN A 151 -13.09 14.32 19.31
C ASN A 151 -11.96 14.88 18.43
N HIS A 152 -11.98 14.65 17.11
CA HIS A 152 -10.97 15.17 16.19
C HIS A 152 -11.55 16.22 15.24
N ILE A 153 -10.87 17.35 15.11
CA ILE A 153 -11.16 18.39 14.12
C ILE A 153 -10.18 18.21 12.95
N PHE A 154 -10.71 18.20 11.72
CA PHE A 154 -9.98 17.89 10.49
C PHE A 154 -9.77 19.14 9.64
N TYR A 155 -8.61 19.20 8.97
CA TYR A 155 -8.12 20.37 8.28
C TYR A 155 -7.42 20.02 6.97
N ILE A 156 -7.38 21.00 6.07
CA ILE A 156 -6.58 21.01 4.84
C ILE A 156 -5.82 22.33 4.69
N ALA A 157 -4.62 22.29 4.12
CA ALA A 157 -3.82 23.51 3.96
C ALA A 157 -4.44 24.44 2.91
N LYS A 158 -4.29 25.75 3.09
CA LYS A 158 -4.76 26.73 2.10
C LYS A 158 -4.01 26.51 0.78
N GLY A 159 -4.75 26.28 -0.29
CA GLY A 159 -4.18 26.00 -1.63
C GLY A 159 -4.12 24.52 -2.00
N GLU A 160 -4.29 23.62 -1.05
CA GLU A 160 -4.60 22.21 -1.35
C GLU A 160 -6.11 22.13 -1.66
N ILE A 161 -6.46 21.65 -2.86
CA ILE A 161 -7.85 21.46 -3.26
C ILE A 161 -8.34 20.16 -2.60
N PRO A 162 -9.38 20.18 -1.75
CA PRO A 162 -9.93 18.94 -1.21
C PRO A 162 -10.41 18.06 -2.38
N PRO A 163 -10.11 16.75 -2.40
CA PRO A 163 -10.54 15.87 -3.48
C PRO A 163 -12.05 15.89 -3.76
N SER A 164 -12.87 16.29 -2.77
CA SER A 164 -14.32 16.46 -2.91
C SER A 164 -14.74 17.70 -3.71
N ALA A 165 -13.83 18.63 -4.00
CA ALA A 165 -14.04 19.80 -4.85
C ALA A 165 -13.45 19.62 -6.27
N LEU A 166 -12.75 18.52 -6.52
CA LEU A 166 -12.38 18.11 -7.87
C LEU A 166 -13.60 17.42 -8.51
N PRO A 167 -13.91 17.65 -9.80
CA PRO A 167 -14.86 16.79 -10.50
C PRO A 167 -14.42 15.35 -10.29
N GLU A 168 -15.35 14.44 -9.98
CA GLU A 168 -15.08 13.02 -9.75
C GLU A 168 -14.00 12.58 -10.73
N GLN A 169 -12.82 12.24 -10.22
CA GLN A 169 -11.78 11.63 -11.04
C GLN A 169 -12.48 10.50 -11.78
N PRO A 170 -12.34 10.40 -13.12
CA PRO A 170 -13.04 9.39 -13.89
C PRO A 170 -12.81 8.09 -13.14
N THR A 171 -13.90 7.46 -12.72
CA THR A 171 -13.85 6.12 -12.14
C THR A 171 -12.86 5.38 -13.00
N VAL A 172 -11.80 4.83 -12.40
CA VAL A 172 -11.14 3.70 -13.03
C VAL A 172 -12.23 2.66 -13.05
N THR A 173 -13.10 2.72 -14.09
CA THR A 173 -13.86 1.58 -14.55
C THR A 173 -12.81 0.53 -14.56
N ALA A 174 -12.98 -0.43 -13.64
CA ALA A 174 -12.11 -1.58 -13.55
C ALA A 174 -11.76 -1.93 -14.98
N TYR A 175 -10.47 -1.96 -15.31
CA TYR A 175 -10.07 -2.69 -16.48
C TYR A 175 -10.57 -4.11 -16.21
N ILE A 176 -11.80 -4.36 -16.65
CA ILE A 176 -12.33 -5.67 -16.94
C ILE A 176 -11.51 -5.98 -18.18
N PRO A 177 -10.44 -6.79 -18.09
CA PRO A 177 -9.85 -7.29 -19.31
C PRO A 177 -11.02 -7.82 -20.13
N GLU A 178 -11.14 -7.38 -21.38
CA GLU A 178 -12.09 -8.03 -22.28
C GLU A 178 -11.94 -9.54 -22.09
N PRO A 179 -13.05 -10.30 -22.00
CA PRO A 179 -12.95 -11.74 -21.84
C PRO A 179 -11.95 -12.21 -22.87
N VAL A 180 -10.84 -12.78 -22.41
CA VAL A 180 -9.79 -13.27 -23.30
C VAL A 180 -10.51 -14.19 -24.26
N VAL A 181 -10.71 -13.72 -25.50
CA VAL A 181 -11.31 -14.52 -26.53
C VAL A 181 -10.38 -15.73 -26.59
N PRO A 182 -10.88 -16.96 -26.38
CA PRO A 182 -10.02 -18.12 -26.46
C PRO A 182 -9.34 -18.02 -27.81
N ILE A 183 -8.01 -17.83 -27.80
CA ILE A 183 -7.24 -17.95 -29.02
C ILE A 183 -7.58 -19.35 -29.49
N GLN A 184 -8.25 -19.42 -30.62
CA GLN A 184 -8.50 -20.69 -31.28
C GLN A 184 -7.10 -21.12 -31.70
N THR A 185 -6.44 -21.89 -30.84
CA THR A 185 -5.16 -22.51 -31.16
C THR A 185 -5.50 -23.48 -32.27
N ALA A 186 -5.31 -23.01 -33.51
CA ALA A 186 -5.11 -23.93 -34.61
C ALA A 186 -3.95 -24.81 -34.15
N SER A 187 -4.25 -26.09 -33.94
CA SER A 187 -3.28 -27.15 -33.71
C SER A 187 -2.45 -27.27 -34.99
N ILE A 188 -1.49 -26.38 -35.17
CA ILE A 188 -0.47 -26.51 -36.20
C ILE A 188 0.62 -27.34 -35.54
N VAL A 189 0.69 -28.63 -35.91
CA VAL A 189 1.81 -29.48 -35.57
C VAL A 189 2.93 -29.08 -36.53
N PRO A 190 4.05 -28.51 -36.07
CA PRO A 190 5.13 -28.11 -36.97
C PRO A 190 5.69 -29.35 -37.66
N THR A 191 5.73 -29.31 -38.98
CA THR A 191 6.12 -30.45 -39.82
C THR A 191 7.63 -30.53 -40.07
N SER A 192 8.38 -29.49 -39.68
CA SER A 192 9.83 -29.45 -39.85
C SER A 192 10.54 -28.69 -38.70
N ILE A 193 11.84 -28.94 -38.56
CA ILE A 193 12.70 -28.26 -37.57
C ILE A 193 12.91 -26.78 -37.94
N GLU A 194 12.82 -26.44 -39.22
CA GLU A 194 13.05 -25.07 -39.73
C GLU A 194 11.91 -24.12 -39.36
N GLU A 195 10.66 -24.60 -39.31
CA GLU A 195 9.50 -23.81 -38.86
C GLU A 195 9.57 -23.47 -37.35
N ILE A 196 10.09 -24.38 -36.53
CA ILE A 196 10.23 -24.18 -35.08
C ILE A 196 11.26 -23.07 -34.77
N ILE A 197 12.33 -23.00 -35.55
CA ILE A 197 13.39 -22.00 -35.34
C ILE A 197 12.85 -20.60 -35.67
N TYR A 198 12.07 -20.47 -36.74
CA TYR A 198 11.48 -19.19 -37.14
C TYR A 198 10.52 -18.62 -36.08
N GLU A 199 9.63 -19.45 -35.52
CA GLU A 199 8.71 -19.00 -34.46
C GLU A 199 9.43 -18.57 -33.18
N VAL A 200 10.54 -19.22 -32.83
CA VAL A 200 11.31 -18.86 -31.63
C VAL A 200 12.04 -17.52 -31.84
N GLU A 201 12.58 -17.26 -33.03
CA GLU A 201 13.23 -15.99 -33.36
C GLU A 201 12.24 -14.81 -33.36
N GLU A 202 11.02 -14.99 -33.89
CA GLU A 202 9.97 -13.96 -33.89
C GLU A 202 9.48 -13.61 -32.48
N ILE A 203 9.39 -14.60 -31.58
CA ILE A 203 9.05 -14.40 -30.17
C ILE A 203 10.16 -13.65 -29.43
N PHE A 204 11.42 -13.89 -29.78
CA PHE A 204 12.58 -13.20 -29.19
C PHE A 204 12.64 -11.71 -29.57
N GLU A 205 12.22 -11.37 -30.78
CA GLU A 205 12.30 -9.99 -31.30
C GLU A 205 11.23 -9.07 -30.68
N GLN A 206 10.09 -9.62 -30.27
CA GLN A 206 8.97 -8.82 -29.76
C GLN A 206 8.99 -8.53 -28.24
N GLN A 207 9.82 -9.20 -27.43
CA GLN A 207 9.78 -9.08 -25.95
C GLN A 207 11.16 -9.27 -25.25
N PRO A 208 12.05 -8.26 -25.20
CA PRO A 208 13.43 -8.47 -24.75
C PRO A 208 13.69 -8.56 -23.23
N ILE A 209 12.70 -8.41 -22.32
CA ILE A 209 12.98 -8.26 -20.87
C ILE A 209 12.44 -9.39 -19.97
N MET A 210 11.74 -10.39 -20.49
CA MET A 210 11.12 -11.44 -19.65
C MET A 210 11.76 -12.82 -19.88
N ILE A 211 13.07 -12.95 -19.63
CA ILE A 211 13.78 -14.23 -19.72
C ILE A 211 14.47 -14.55 -18.39
N LEU A 212 13.79 -15.37 -17.58
CA LEU A 212 14.48 -16.36 -16.74
C LEU A 212 13.62 -17.62 -16.45
N LEU A 213 12.31 -17.61 -16.75
CA LEU A 213 11.44 -18.77 -16.51
C LEU A 213 11.11 -19.60 -17.76
N ALA A 214 11.21 -19.04 -18.98
CA ALA A 214 10.86 -19.77 -20.20
C ALA A 214 11.98 -20.73 -20.69
N ALA A 215 13.26 -20.37 -20.50
CA ALA A 215 14.38 -21.16 -21.02
C ALA A 215 14.51 -22.56 -20.39
N ALA A 216 14.02 -22.74 -19.15
CA ALA A 216 14.01 -24.05 -18.49
C ALA A 216 12.98 -25.02 -19.09
N GLY A 217 11.85 -24.50 -19.59
CA GLY A 217 10.79 -25.31 -20.18
C GLY A 217 11.14 -25.80 -21.58
N THR A 218 11.70 -24.94 -22.42
CA THR A 218 12.04 -25.28 -23.81
C THR A 218 13.26 -26.20 -23.90
N MET A 219 14.23 -26.08 -22.98
CA MET A 219 15.37 -27.00 -22.90
C MET A 219 14.95 -28.41 -22.46
N LEU A 220 13.85 -28.54 -21.69
CA LEU A 220 13.27 -29.83 -21.30
C LEU A 220 12.59 -30.52 -22.50
N LEU A 221 11.88 -29.76 -23.35
CA LEU A 221 11.25 -30.26 -24.58
C LEU A 221 12.26 -30.73 -25.63
N LEU A 222 13.38 -30.01 -25.80
CA LEU A 222 14.48 -30.40 -26.69
C LEU A 222 15.21 -31.68 -26.21
N LEU A 223 15.37 -31.85 -24.90
CA LEU A 223 15.93 -33.07 -24.29
C LEU A 223 14.99 -34.28 -24.42
N GLU A 224 13.68 -34.09 -24.27
CA GLU A 224 12.70 -35.16 -24.48
C GLU A 224 12.59 -35.58 -25.96
N PHE A 225 12.71 -34.62 -26.88
CA PHE A 225 12.67 -34.90 -28.32
C PHE A 225 13.93 -35.65 -28.80
N THR A 226 15.12 -35.29 -28.30
CA THR A 226 16.36 -36.03 -28.58
C THR A 226 16.37 -37.43 -27.95
N ARG A 227 15.83 -37.61 -26.73
CA ARG A 227 15.66 -38.94 -26.13
C ARG A 227 14.77 -39.88 -26.95
N ARG A 228 13.69 -39.37 -27.54
CA ARG A 228 12.77 -40.21 -28.35
C ARG A 228 13.34 -40.67 -29.70
N LYS A 229 14.33 -39.96 -30.26
CA LYS A 229 15.00 -40.37 -31.50
C LYS A 229 16.20 -41.31 -31.30
N VAL A 230 16.80 -41.36 -30.11
CA VAL A 230 17.96 -42.22 -29.82
C VAL A 230 17.54 -43.65 -29.40
N PHE A 231 16.28 -43.84 -29.00
CA PHE A 231 15.72 -45.14 -28.57
C PHE A 231 14.64 -45.69 -29.53
N ALA A 232 14.59 -45.21 -30.77
CA ALA A 232 13.74 -45.73 -31.85
C ALA A 232 14.60 -46.30 -32.98
#